data_AF-A0A0N4V330-F1
#
_entry.id   AF-A0A0N4V330-F1
#
_cell.length_a   1.000
_cell.length_b   1.000
_cell.length_c   1.000
_cell.angle_alpha   90.00
_cell.angle_beta   90.00
_cell.angle_gamma   90.00
#
_symmetry.space_group_name_H-M   'P 1'
#
loop_
_entity.id
_entity.type
_entity.pdbx_description
1 polymer ?
#
loop_
_entity_poly.entity_id
_entity_poly.type
_entity_poly.pdbx_seq_one_letter_code
_entity_poly.pdbx_strand_id
1 'polypeptide(L)'
;MYDDWFVLEFPSVISYAITLSYTPSNEYESLHAAVHTYITWCSVLTKEPHPSIPRPLRKEPERYAKEMICALRVIFKKRGGKAGLEADAGIKRQAQEIQNILQGISSLTSKSLEKHRSFVQNISLQFLLHSSDLLLASQTVEVIFLRGCQKCLEVIQTLFDEFLRAARLEQIPSPSYWKTLSVLCRRWRHQVPLVENWARKVLSLSVLIFMYFLFLFVLEEVLDFTPLVGSCAEKEEYSSLHLCWFQMLNLLGNPAEIIDFDPCGGSDVSYNFVEALLAAGRLTRTCATVFKLINVFYGRCIGFQS
;
A
#
# COMPACT_ATOMS: atom_id res chain seq x y z
N MET A 1 -27.43 29.27 9.70
CA MET A 1 -26.68 30.08 8.71
C MET A 1 -25.26 29.58 8.47
N TYR A 2 -24.32 29.66 9.43
CA TYR A 2 -22.95 29.17 9.20
C TYR A 2 -22.79 27.63 9.19
N ASP A 3 -23.75 26.88 9.71
CA ASP A 3 -23.74 25.42 9.59
C ASP A 3 -24.32 24.96 8.24
N ASP A 4 -25.24 25.71 7.65
CA ASP A 4 -25.97 25.30 6.44
C ASP A 4 -25.12 25.48 5.17
N TRP A 5 -24.35 26.57 5.05
CA TRP A 5 -23.45 26.78 3.91
C TRP A 5 -22.36 25.71 3.83
N PHE A 6 -21.88 25.24 4.99
CA PHE A 6 -20.83 24.23 5.06
C PHE A 6 -21.35 22.88 4.54
N VAL A 7 -22.61 22.54 4.82
CA VAL A 7 -23.20 21.28 4.36
C VAL A 7 -23.56 21.33 2.88
N LEU A 8 -23.94 22.50 2.35
CA LEU A 8 -24.47 22.64 1.00
C LEU A 8 -23.41 22.94 -0.08
N GLU A 9 -22.42 23.78 0.22
CA GLU A 9 -21.54 24.34 -0.83
C GLU A 9 -20.06 24.06 -0.57
N PHE A 10 -19.62 24.01 0.68
CA PHE A 10 -18.20 24.02 0.98
C PHE A 10 -17.42 22.76 0.52
N PRO A 11 -17.93 21.52 0.69
CA PRO A 11 -17.33 20.32 0.10
C PRO A 11 -17.20 20.42 -1.42
N SER A 12 -18.14 21.07 -2.09
CA SER A 12 -18.14 21.22 -3.56
C SER A 12 -17.07 22.21 -4.03
N VAL A 13 -16.87 23.32 -3.30
CA VAL A 13 -15.84 24.33 -3.60
C VAL A 13 -14.45 23.74 -3.45
N ILE A 14 -14.17 23.02 -2.35
CA ILE A 14 -12.86 22.36 -2.19
C ILE A 14 -12.69 21.23 -3.21
N SER A 15 -13.76 20.47 -3.50
CA SER A 15 -13.71 19.42 -4.52
C SER A 15 -13.42 19.99 -5.91
N TYR A 16 -13.85 21.22 -6.20
CA TYR A 16 -13.45 21.93 -7.41
C TYR A 16 -11.98 22.37 -7.34
N ALA A 17 -11.53 22.93 -6.22
CA ALA A 17 -10.15 23.40 -6.04
C ALA A 17 -9.11 22.28 -6.27
N ILE A 18 -9.39 21.04 -5.87
CA ILE A 18 -8.48 19.91 -6.14
C ILE A 18 -8.41 19.53 -7.64
N THR A 19 -9.31 20.03 -8.49
CA THR A 19 -9.31 19.78 -9.96
C THR A 19 -8.52 20.81 -10.77
N LEU A 20 -8.05 21.89 -10.13
CA LEU A 20 -7.28 22.97 -10.77
C LEU A 20 -5.94 22.49 -11.37
N SER A 21 -5.35 23.28 -12.28
CA SER A 21 -4.10 22.91 -12.94
C SER A 21 -2.91 22.98 -11.99
N TYR A 22 -1.89 22.15 -12.25
CA TYR A 22 -0.62 22.20 -11.53
C TYR A 22 0.34 23.27 -12.08
N THR A 23 0.05 23.88 -13.23
CA THR A 23 0.98 24.79 -13.90
C THR A 23 0.92 26.23 -13.38
N PRO A 24 -0.23 26.93 -13.34
CA PRO A 24 -0.27 28.29 -12.82
C PRO A 24 -0.03 28.26 -11.30
N SER A 25 0.82 29.16 -10.78
CA SER A 25 1.18 29.14 -9.35
C SER A 25 -0.03 29.34 -8.44
N ASN A 26 -0.93 30.25 -8.82
CA ASN A 26 -2.16 30.56 -8.08
C ASN A 26 -3.14 29.38 -8.03
N GLU A 27 -3.31 28.67 -9.14
CA GLU A 27 -4.14 27.45 -9.21
C GLU A 27 -3.53 26.33 -8.37
N TYR A 28 -2.21 26.15 -8.46
CA TYR A 28 -1.50 25.18 -7.65
C TYR A 28 -1.57 25.47 -6.15
N GLU A 29 -1.41 26.74 -5.72
CA GLU A 29 -1.53 27.14 -4.32
C GLU A 29 -2.94 26.84 -3.77
N SER A 30 -3.96 27.09 -4.58
CA SER A 30 -5.36 26.78 -4.24
C SER A 30 -5.58 25.26 -4.12
N LEU A 31 -5.04 24.48 -5.05
CA LEU A 31 -5.07 23.03 -5.02
C LEU A 31 -4.32 22.47 -3.80
N HIS A 32 -3.12 22.97 -3.52
CA HIS A 32 -2.30 22.57 -2.39
C HIS A 32 -3.02 22.84 -1.06
N ALA A 33 -3.59 24.04 -0.90
CA ALA A 33 -4.39 24.41 0.26
C ALA A 33 -5.63 23.50 0.42
N ALA A 34 -6.29 23.14 -0.68
CA ALA A 34 -7.43 22.22 -0.68
C ALA A 34 -7.03 20.80 -0.22
N VAL A 35 -5.93 20.26 -0.76
CA VAL A 35 -5.39 18.94 -0.35
C VAL A 35 -5.02 18.94 1.12
N HIS A 36 -4.27 19.96 1.58
CA HIS A 36 -3.87 20.10 2.97
C HIS A 36 -5.08 20.23 3.91
N THR A 37 -6.11 20.96 3.50
CA THR A 37 -7.35 21.12 4.28
C THR A 37 -8.06 19.79 4.46
N TYR A 38 -8.23 19.01 3.39
CA TYR A 38 -8.85 17.67 3.47
C TYR A 38 -8.07 16.72 4.36
N ILE A 39 -6.74 16.66 4.23
CA ILE A 39 -5.89 15.82 5.11
C ILE A 39 -6.04 16.26 6.57
N THR A 40 -5.96 17.57 6.83
CA THR A 40 -6.09 18.13 8.18
C THR A 40 -7.45 17.83 8.78
N TRP A 41 -8.52 17.91 8.00
CA TRP A 41 -9.87 17.67 8.51
C TRP A 41 -10.20 16.20 8.74
N CYS A 42 -9.54 15.29 8.03
CA CYS A 42 -9.59 13.87 8.36
C CYS A 42 -9.06 13.58 9.77
N SER A 43 -8.26 14.47 10.38
CA SER A 43 -7.86 14.33 11.79
C SER A 43 -9.03 14.35 12.78
N VAL A 44 -10.26 14.67 12.35
CA VAL A 44 -11.46 14.47 13.19
C VAL A 44 -11.61 13.03 13.70
N LEU A 45 -11.05 12.06 12.97
CA LEU A 45 -11.11 10.64 13.31
C LEU A 45 -9.93 10.18 14.19
N THR A 46 -8.99 11.07 14.51
CA THR A 46 -7.81 10.76 15.34
C THR A 46 -8.02 11.16 16.80
N LYS A 47 -7.14 10.70 17.68
CA LYS A 47 -7.18 11.02 19.11
C LYS A 47 -7.03 12.52 19.41
N GLU A 48 -6.31 13.23 18.54
CA GLU A 48 -6.01 14.66 18.66
C GLU A 48 -6.49 15.38 17.40
N PRO A 49 -7.78 15.79 17.35
CA PRO A 49 -8.34 16.47 16.20
C PRO A 49 -7.81 17.91 16.10
N HIS A 50 -7.51 18.36 14.87
CA HIS A 50 -7.01 19.71 14.63
C HIS A 50 -8.07 20.79 14.99
N PRO A 51 -7.70 21.93 15.61
CA PRO A 51 -8.65 22.94 16.06
C PRO A 51 -9.45 23.59 14.92
N SER A 52 -8.91 23.61 13.70
CA SER A 52 -9.57 24.19 12.52
C SER A 52 -10.74 23.36 11.97
N ILE A 53 -11.08 22.22 12.59
CA ILE A 53 -12.16 21.36 12.10
C ILE A 53 -13.53 22.03 12.31
N PRO A 54 -14.33 22.22 11.25
CA PRO A 54 -15.67 22.80 11.33
C PRO A 54 -16.65 21.95 12.17
N ARG A 55 -17.62 22.60 12.81
CA ARG A 55 -18.62 21.93 13.66
C ARG A 55 -19.45 20.87 12.93
N PRO A 56 -19.94 21.08 11.68
CA PRO A 56 -20.74 20.06 11.00
C PRO A 56 -19.94 18.79 10.71
N LEU A 57 -18.63 18.93 10.44
CA LEU A 57 -17.73 17.80 10.23
C LEU A 57 -17.58 16.94 11.49
N ARG A 58 -17.65 17.54 12.69
CA ARG A 58 -17.63 16.80 13.97
C ARG A 58 -18.93 16.02 14.24
N LYS A 59 -20.05 16.42 13.63
CA LYS A 59 -21.36 15.75 13.79
C LYS A 59 -21.39 14.43 13.00
N GLU A 60 -20.89 14.43 11.77
CA GLU A 60 -20.84 13.24 10.88
C GLU A 60 -19.41 12.95 10.37
N PRO A 61 -18.45 12.63 11.27
CA PRO A 61 -17.03 12.61 10.92
C PRO A 61 -16.66 11.54 9.88
N GLU A 62 -17.29 10.37 9.95
CA GLU A 62 -17.04 9.27 9.02
C GLU A 62 -17.51 9.61 7.59
N ARG A 63 -18.73 10.13 7.45
CA ARG A 63 -19.30 10.51 6.15
C ARG A 63 -18.40 11.51 5.42
N TYR A 64 -18.05 12.62 6.07
CA TYR A 64 -17.23 13.65 5.45
C TYR A 64 -15.80 13.15 5.19
N ALA A 65 -15.20 12.37 6.09
CA ALA A 65 -13.88 11.80 5.86
C ALA A 65 -13.86 10.88 4.63
N LYS A 66 -14.90 10.05 4.44
CA LYS A 66 -15.03 9.22 3.23
C LYS A 66 -15.10 10.08 1.98
N GLU A 67 -15.95 11.10 1.96
CA GLU A 67 -16.11 12.00 0.80
C GLU A 67 -14.78 12.71 0.46
N MET A 68 -14.10 13.28 1.46
CA MET A 68 -12.81 13.96 1.28
C MET A 68 -11.72 13.01 0.76
N ILE A 69 -11.54 11.84 1.39
CA ILE A 69 -10.55 10.85 0.94
C ILE A 69 -10.89 10.36 -0.48
N CYS A 70 -12.18 10.15 -0.78
CA CYS A 70 -12.60 9.77 -2.12
C CYS A 70 -12.28 10.84 -3.17
N ALA A 71 -12.46 12.11 -2.83
CA ALA A 71 -12.18 13.25 -3.72
C ALA A 71 -10.68 13.37 -4.03
N LEU A 72 -9.80 13.10 -3.05
CA LEU A 72 -8.34 13.14 -3.24
C LEU A 72 -7.83 12.20 -4.34
N ARG A 73 -8.61 11.18 -4.75
CA ARG A 73 -8.26 10.27 -5.85
C ARG A 73 -8.02 11.01 -7.18
N VAL A 74 -8.62 12.18 -7.37
CA VAL A 74 -8.46 12.96 -8.60
C VAL A 74 -7.01 13.44 -8.77
N ILE A 75 -6.23 13.54 -7.70
CA ILE A 75 -4.80 13.88 -7.73
C ILE A 75 -3.95 12.73 -8.33
N PHE A 76 -4.43 11.50 -8.25
CA PHE A 76 -3.74 10.30 -8.75
C PHE A 76 -4.01 10.03 -10.24
N LYS A 77 -4.91 10.80 -10.87
CA LYS A 77 -5.15 10.70 -12.31
C LYS A 77 -4.06 11.43 -13.08
N LYS A 78 -3.56 10.84 -14.17
CA LYS A 78 -2.64 11.51 -15.10
C LYS A 78 -3.33 12.75 -15.68
N ARG A 79 -2.87 13.95 -15.34
CA ARG A 79 -3.33 15.20 -15.96
C ARG A 79 -2.38 15.52 -17.12
N GLY A 80 -2.87 15.35 -18.34
CA GLY A 80 -2.08 15.60 -19.54
C GLY A 80 -1.72 17.07 -19.68
N GLY A 81 -0.45 17.41 -19.51
CA GLY A 81 0.11 18.70 -19.90
C GLY A 81 0.74 18.60 -21.30
N LYS A 82 0.68 19.69 -22.07
CA LYS A 82 1.45 19.81 -23.34
C LYS A 82 2.94 19.67 -23.02
N ALA A 83 3.68 18.90 -23.83
CA ALA A 83 5.11 18.69 -23.63
C ALA A 83 5.88 20.03 -23.58
N GLY A 84 6.68 20.24 -22.52
CA GLY A 84 7.44 21.47 -22.30
C GLY A 84 7.95 21.62 -20.85
N LEU A 85 8.71 22.68 -20.56
CA LEU A 85 9.25 22.97 -19.22
C LEU A 85 8.15 23.13 -18.14
N GLU A 86 6.98 23.65 -18.52
CA GLU A 86 5.83 23.77 -17.62
C GLU A 86 5.22 22.41 -17.24
N ALA A 87 5.33 21.40 -18.12
CA ALA A 87 4.90 20.04 -17.81
C ALA A 87 5.78 19.42 -16.71
N ASP A 88 7.08 19.72 -16.69
CA ASP A 88 7.99 19.21 -15.66
C ASP A 88 7.68 19.76 -14.27
N ALA A 89 7.34 21.05 -14.18
CA ALA A 89 6.89 21.68 -12.95
C ALA A 89 5.56 21.07 -12.46
N GLY A 90 4.61 20.85 -13.37
CA GLY A 90 3.32 20.23 -13.05
C GLY A 90 3.46 18.80 -12.51
N ILE A 91 4.34 17.99 -13.10
CA ILE A 91 4.62 16.61 -12.67
C ILE A 91 5.21 16.59 -11.25
N LYS A 92 6.19 17.46 -10.96
CA LYS A 92 6.81 17.57 -9.63
C LYS A 92 5.80 17.97 -8.56
N ARG A 93 4.96 18.96 -8.87
CA ARG A 93 3.89 19.43 -7.98
C ARG A 93 2.86 18.34 -7.71
N GLN A 94 2.42 17.63 -8.76
CA GLN A 94 1.53 16.48 -8.60
C GLN A 94 2.16 15.38 -7.72
N ALA A 95 3.44 15.07 -7.95
CA ALA A 95 4.17 14.09 -7.14
C ALA A 95 4.26 14.49 -5.66
N GLN A 96 4.46 15.78 -5.37
CA GLN A 96 4.46 16.30 -4.01
C GLN A 96 3.10 16.11 -3.33
N GLU A 97 2.00 16.41 -4.03
CA GLU A 97 0.66 16.22 -3.46
C GLU A 97 0.32 14.75 -3.22
N ILE A 98 0.71 13.86 -4.13
CA ILE A 98 0.58 12.41 -3.92
C ILE A 98 1.29 12.00 -2.63
N GLN A 99 2.53 12.45 -2.44
CA GLN A 99 3.30 12.13 -1.24
C GLN A 99 2.63 12.68 0.04
N ASN A 100 2.16 13.93 0.01
CA ASN A 100 1.45 14.55 1.13
C ASN A 100 0.20 13.73 1.50
N ILE A 101 -0.57 13.28 0.49
CA ILE A 101 -1.76 12.46 0.68
C ILE A 101 -1.41 11.10 1.28
N LEU A 102 -0.39 10.40 0.75
CA LEU A 102 0.03 9.10 1.29
C LEU A 102 0.48 9.21 2.76
N GLN A 103 1.26 10.23 3.09
CA GLN A 103 1.68 10.50 4.47
C GLN A 103 0.47 10.82 5.37
N GLY A 104 -0.47 11.61 4.87
CA GLY A 104 -1.73 11.94 5.55
C GLY A 104 -2.55 10.69 5.87
N ILE A 105 -2.71 9.80 4.89
CA ILE A 105 -3.43 8.52 5.05
C ILE A 105 -2.72 7.63 6.08
N SER A 106 -1.40 7.45 5.99
CA SER A 106 -0.65 6.66 6.97
C SER A 106 -0.69 7.24 8.39
N SER A 107 -0.68 8.57 8.53
CA SER A 107 -0.87 9.24 9.82
C SER A 107 -2.29 9.03 10.35
N LEU A 108 -3.31 9.08 9.48
CA LEU A 108 -4.70 8.87 9.84
C LEU A 108 -4.93 7.45 10.37
N THR A 109 -4.43 6.44 9.67
CA THR A 109 -4.55 5.02 10.06
C THR A 109 -3.79 4.68 11.33
N SER A 110 -2.66 5.33 11.61
CA SER A 110 -1.87 5.07 12.81
C SER A 110 -2.42 5.78 14.05
N LYS A 111 -3.00 6.98 13.88
CA LYS A 111 -3.51 7.82 14.99
C LYS A 111 -5.02 7.73 15.17
N SER A 112 -5.71 6.86 14.42
CA SER A 112 -7.17 6.72 14.47
C SER A 112 -7.67 6.36 15.88
N LEU A 113 -8.80 6.95 16.27
CA LEU A 113 -9.53 6.56 17.48
C LEU A 113 -10.02 5.12 17.38
N GLU A 114 -10.05 4.41 18.51
CA GLU A 114 -10.47 3.00 18.60
C GLU A 114 -11.81 2.77 17.89
N LYS A 115 -12.81 3.63 18.18
CA LYS A 115 -14.16 3.60 17.61
C LYS A 115 -14.24 3.75 16.09
N HIS A 116 -13.27 4.41 15.46
CA HIS A 116 -13.27 4.72 14.02
C HIS A 116 -12.25 3.88 13.25
N ARG A 117 -11.47 3.03 13.91
CA ARG A 117 -10.31 2.36 13.31
C ARG A 117 -10.68 1.43 12.17
N SER A 118 -11.74 0.64 12.33
CA SER A 118 -12.25 -0.23 11.26
C SER A 118 -12.68 0.57 10.05
N PHE A 119 -13.42 1.66 10.28
CA PHE A 119 -13.86 2.56 9.23
C PHE A 119 -12.67 3.19 8.50
N VAL A 120 -11.71 3.78 9.24
CA VAL A 120 -10.50 4.42 8.71
C VAL A 120 -9.66 3.44 7.88
N GLN A 121 -9.45 2.22 8.36
CA GLN A 121 -8.71 1.21 7.62
C GLN A 121 -9.41 0.83 6.32
N ASN A 122 -10.72 0.59 6.36
CA ASN A 122 -11.49 0.23 5.17
C ASN A 122 -11.43 1.31 4.08
N ILE A 123 -11.72 2.57 4.43
CA ILE A 123 -11.69 3.66 3.45
C ILE A 123 -10.27 3.92 2.93
N SER A 124 -9.23 3.75 3.77
CA SER A 124 -7.84 3.95 3.39
C SER A 124 -7.36 2.87 2.43
N LEU A 125 -7.67 1.60 2.70
CA LEU A 125 -7.35 0.49 1.80
C LEU A 125 -8.10 0.61 0.48
N GLN A 126 -9.40 0.94 0.52
CA GLN A 126 -10.18 1.16 -0.70
C GLN A 126 -9.61 2.30 -1.54
N PHE A 127 -9.24 3.41 -0.89
CA PHE A 127 -8.56 4.53 -1.53
C PHE A 127 -7.24 4.10 -2.17
N LEU A 128 -6.35 3.45 -1.42
CA LEU A 128 -5.02 3.06 -1.90
C LEU A 128 -5.11 2.06 -3.05
N LEU A 129 -5.99 1.06 -2.98
CA LEU A 129 -6.19 0.10 -4.08
C LEU A 129 -6.62 0.81 -5.37
N HIS A 130 -7.62 1.70 -5.28
CA HIS A 130 -8.12 2.42 -6.45
C HIS A 130 -7.10 3.42 -6.99
N SER A 131 -6.45 4.18 -6.12
CA SER A 131 -5.43 5.17 -6.50
C SER A 131 -4.20 4.51 -7.11
N SER A 132 -3.77 3.36 -6.58
CA SER A 132 -2.70 2.54 -7.18
C SER A 132 -3.11 2.06 -8.56
N ASP A 133 -4.38 1.67 -8.73
CA ASP A 133 -4.87 1.20 -10.01
C ASP A 133 -4.87 2.28 -11.09
N LEU A 134 -5.29 3.51 -10.73
CA LEU A 134 -5.26 4.66 -11.62
C LEU A 134 -3.85 4.99 -12.12
N LEU A 135 -2.84 4.83 -11.25
CA LEU A 135 -1.44 5.12 -11.59
C LEU A 135 -0.76 3.99 -12.36
N LEU A 136 -0.95 2.74 -11.92
CA LEU A 136 -0.17 1.59 -12.37
C LEU A 136 -0.78 0.86 -13.57
N ALA A 137 -2.08 1.02 -13.83
CA ALA A 137 -2.74 0.35 -14.96
C ALA A 137 -2.47 0.99 -16.32
N SER A 138 -1.94 2.22 -16.34
CA SER A 138 -1.65 2.94 -17.58
C SER A 138 -0.40 2.37 -18.25
N GLN A 139 -0.58 1.59 -19.32
CA GLN A 139 0.47 0.92 -20.08
C GLN A 139 1.27 1.86 -21.02
N THR A 140 1.26 3.18 -20.81
CA THR A 140 2.05 4.09 -21.67
C THR A 140 3.53 4.03 -21.29
N VAL A 141 4.17 2.96 -21.76
CA VAL A 141 5.61 2.85 -21.96
C VAL A 141 6.05 4.09 -22.74
N GLU A 142 6.73 5.03 -22.09
CA GLU A 142 7.85 5.84 -22.65
C GLU A 142 8.11 7.14 -21.86
N VAL A 143 7.13 7.82 -21.28
CA VAL A 143 7.36 9.21 -20.81
C VAL A 143 7.60 9.33 -19.29
N ILE A 144 7.34 8.26 -18.51
CA ILE A 144 7.44 8.29 -17.03
C ILE A 144 8.68 7.54 -16.50
N PHE A 145 9.37 6.78 -17.37
CA PHE A 145 10.34 5.75 -16.99
C PHE A 145 11.58 6.27 -16.23
N LEU A 146 11.87 7.58 -16.26
CA LEU A 146 13.04 8.15 -15.58
C LEU A 146 12.70 9.11 -14.42
N ARG A 147 11.43 9.52 -14.21
CA ARG A 147 11.10 10.51 -13.17
C ARG A 147 9.92 10.17 -12.26
N GLY A 148 9.03 9.26 -12.66
CA GLY A 148 7.88 8.84 -11.84
C GLY A 148 8.06 7.52 -11.08
N CYS A 149 9.14 6.78 -11.33
CA CYS A 149 9.38 5.44 -10.74
C CYS A 149 9.46 5.47 -9.20
N GLN A 150 10.07 6.51 -8.61
CA GLN A 150 10.16 6.65 -7.15
C GLN A 150 8.77 6.84 -6.52
N LYS A 151 7.85 7.53 -7.20
CA LYS A 151 6.52 7.80 -6.67
C LYS A 151 5.55 6.63 -6.85
N CYS A 152 5.71 5.87 -7.93
CA CYS A 152 5.04 4.58 -8.06
C CYS A 152 5.47 3.62 -6.93
N LEU A 153 6.77 3.62 -6.60
CA LEU A 153 7.29 2.85 -5.46
C LEU A 153 6.66 3.29 -4.13
N GLU A 154 6.59 4.59 -3.85
CA GLU A 154 5.98 5.12 -2.62
C GLU A 154 4.52 4.69 -2.47
N VAL A 155 3.71 4.78 -3.54
CA VAL A 155 2.30 4.34 -3.50
C VAL A 155 2.19 2.85 -3.19
N ILE A 156 3.00 2.01 -3.83
CA ILE A 156 3.01 0.56 -3.59
C ILE A 156 3.51 0.24 -2.18
N GLN A 157 4.51 0.96 -1.68
CA GLN A 157 5.01 0.84 -0.31
C GLN A 157 3.92 1.15 0.69
N THR A 158 3.29 2.31 0.58
CA THR A 158 2.16 2.69 1.45
C THR A 158 1.03 1.67 1.35
N LEU A 159 0.66 1.20 0.16
CA LEU A 159 -0.37 0.17 -0.01
C LEU A 159 -0.03 -1.10 0.77
N PHE A 160 1.16 -1.68 0.58
CA PHE A 160 1.54 -2.90 1.30
C PHE A 160 1.69 -2.68 2.80
N ASP A 161 2.22 -1.53 3.23
CA ASP A 161 2.36 -1.21 4.65
C ASP A 161 1.01 -1.09 5.35
N GLU A 162 0.06 -0.38 4.75
CA GLU A 162 -1.30 -0.27 5.30
C GLU A 162 -2.04 -1.60 5.26
N PHE A 163 -1.83 -2.41 4.21
CA PHE A 163 -2.45 -3.72 4.09
C PHE A 163 -1.96 -4.68 5.18
N LEU A 164 -0.64 -4.75 5.40
CA LEU A 164 -0.06 -5.56 6.47
C LEU A 164 -0.42 -5.02 7.86
N ARG A 165 -0.52 -3.70 8.03
CA ARG A 165 -0.97 -3.09 9.29
C ARG A 165 -2.42 -3.44 9.61
N ALA A 166 -3.31 -3.38 8.63
CA ALA A 166 -4.70 -3.79 8.80
C ALA A 166 -4.80 -5.28 9.15
N ALA A 167 -4.04 -6.13 8.45
CA ALA A 167 -4.03 -7.55 8.71
C ALA A 167 -3.48 -7.92 10.10
N ARG A 168 -2.47 -7.20 10.60
CA ARG A 168 -1.94 -7.36 11.96
C ARG A 168 -2.93 -6.99 13.05
N LEU A 169 -3.74 -5.95 12.84
CA LEU A 169 -4.70 -5.46 13.85
C LEU A 169 -5.98 -6.31 13.93
N GLU A 170 -5.97 -7.53 13.37
CA GLU A 170 -7.11 -8.45 13.21
C GLU A 170 -8.35 -7.84 12.54
N GLN A 171 -8.18 -6.63 12.00
CA GLN A 171 -9.07 -5.98 11.06
C GLN A 171 -8.77 -6.57 9.68
N ILE A 172 -8.78 -7.91 9.63
CA ILE A 172 -8.31 -8.69 8.51
C ILE A 172 -9.04 -8.13 7.29
N PRO A 173 -8.31 -7.60 6.29
CA PRO A 173 -8.94 -7.22 5.04
C PRO A 173 -9.73 -8.44 4.60
N SER A 174 -11.07 -8.32 4.58
CA SER A 174 -11.99 -9.39 4.20
C SER A 174 -11.37 -10.20 3.05
N PRO A 175 -11.54 -11.53 2.95
CA PRO A 175 -10.96 -12.31 1.86
C PRO A 175 -11.16 -11.69 0.46
N SER A 176 -12.20 -10.88 0.28
CA SER A 176 -12.42 -9.99 -0.86
C SER A 176 -11.29 -8.98 -1.16
N TYR A 177 -10.72 -8.30 -0.17
CA TYR A 177 -9.61 -7.37 -0.30
C TYR A 177 -8.32 -8.07 -0.73
N TRP A 178 -7.98 -9.23 -0.14
CA TRP A 178 -6.82 -10.03 -0.58
C TRP A 178 -6.96 -10.48 -2.03
N LYS A 179 -8.15 -10.96 -2.42
CA LYS A 179 -8.47 -11.31 -3.81
C LYS A 179 -8.31 -10.10 -4.73
N THR A 180 -8.84 -8.94 -4.33
CA THR A 180 -8.75 -7.69 -5.11
C THR A 180 -7.29 -7.26 -5.28
N LEU A 181 -6.53 -7.21 -4.19
CA LEU A 181 -5.11 -6.86 -4.22
C LEU A 181 -4.34 -7.83 -5.12
N SER A 182 -4.60 -9.13 -5.01
CA SER A 182 -3.96 -10.13 -5.86
C SER A 182 -4.28 -9.93 -7.34
N VAL A 183 -5.56 -9.73 -7.72
CA VAL A 183 -5.95 -9.45 -9.12
C VAL A 183 -5.24 -8.19 -9.64
N LEU A 184 -5.21 -7.13 -8.85
CA LEU A 184 -4.58 -5.86 -9.22
C LEU A 184 -3.05 -6.00 -9.35
N CYS A 185 -2.38 -6.63 -8.38
CA CYS A 185 -0.94 -6.86 -8.45
C CYS A 185 -0.56 -7.75 -9.63
N ARG A 186 -1.39 -8.74 -10.01
CA ARG A 186 -1.20 -9.50 -11.25
C ARG A 186 -1.26 -8.62 -12.50
N ARG A 187 -2.20 -7.66 -12.54
CA ARG A 187 -2.31 -6.68 -13.64
C ARG A 187 -1.10 -5.74 -13.72
N TRP A 188 -0.53 -5.39 -12.56
CA TRP A 188 0.59 -4.47 -12.45
C TRP A 188 1.97 -5.16 -12.46
N ARG A 189 2.07 -6.47 -12.73
CA ARG A 189 3.34 -7.25 -12.72
C ARG A 189 4.46 -6.67 -13.60
N HIS A 190 4.09 -5.94 -14.64
CA HIS A 190 5.02 -5.26 -15.53
C HIS A 190 5.76 -4.07 -14.87
N GLN A 191 5.30 -3.62 -13.69
CA GLN A 191 5.89 -2.52 -12.94
C GLN A 191 7.01 -3.05 -12.01
N VAL A 192 8.28 -2.80 -12.35
CA VAL A 192 9.44 -3.22 -11.54
C VAL A 192 9.35 -2.84 -10.05
N PRO A 193 8.93 -1.60 -9.68
CA PRO A 193 8.80 -1.21 -8.27
C PRO A 193 7.83 -2.10 -7.46
N LEU A 194 6.82 -2.68 -8.13
CA LEU A 194 5.90 -3.61 -7.48
C LEU A 194 6.60 -4.88 -7.06
N VAL A 195 7.34 -5.49 -7.99
CA VAL A 195 7.99 -6.79 -7.78
C VAL A 195 9.09 -6.66 -6.73
N GLU A 196 9.90 -5.59 -6.80
CA GLU A 196 10.92 -5.32 -5.79
C GLU A 196 10.34 -5.14 -4.39
N ASN A 197 9.27 -4.36 -4.27
CA ASN A 197 8.67 -4.11 -2.97
C ASN A 197 7.95 -5.35 -2.41
N TRP A 198 7.26 -6.10 -3.27
CA TRP A 198 6.65 -7.38 -2.92
C TRP A 198 7.69 -8.35 -2.36
N ALA A 199 8.79 -8.52 -3.10
CA ALA A 199 9.88 -9.42 -2.72
C ALA A 199 10.50 -9.04 -1.37
N ARG A 200 10.69 -7.74 -1.12
CA ARG A 200 11.16 -7.21 0.17
C ARG A 200 10.20 -7.57 1.30
N LYS A 201 8.89 -7.38 1.12
CA LYS A 201 7.88 -7.71 2.14
C LYS A 201 7.79 -9.20 2.43
N VAL A 202 7.81 -10.05 1.39
CA VAL A 202 7.83 -11.51 1.56
C VAL A 202 9.07 -11.94 2.34
N LEU A 203 10.26 -11.43 2.01
CA LEU A 203 11.48 -11.72 2.77
C LEU A 203 11.37 -11.27 4.23
N SER A 204 10.93 -10.03 4.49
CA SER A 204 10.79 -9.53 5.86
C SER A 204 9.83 -10.38 6.70
N LEU A 205 8.69 -10.78 6.12
CA LEU A 205 7.74 -11.68 6.77
C LEU A 205 8.34 -13.08 7.00
N SER A 206 9.11 -13.60 6.04
CA SER A 206 9.79 -14.91 6.17
C SER A 206 10.79 -14.91 7.32
N VAL A 207 11.60 -13.85 7.44
CA VAL A 207 12.55 -13.68 8.54
C VAL A 207 11.82 -13.57 9.87
N LEU A 208 10.72 -12.83 9.92
CA LEU A 208 9.92 -12.69 11.14
C LEU A 208 9.32 -14.03 11.60
N ILE A 209 8.75 -14.80 10.67
CA ILE A 209 8.24 -16.15 10.94
C ILE A 209 9.36 -17.08 11.42
N PHE A 210 10.54 -17.02 10.79
CA PHE A 210 11.67 -17.85 11.20
C PHE A 210 12.17 -17.49 12.60
N MET A 211 12.32 -16.20 12.91
CA MET A 211 12.70 -15.73 14.25
C MET A 211 11.68 -16.17 15.30
N TYR A 212 10.39 -16.13 14.97
CA TYR A 212 9.33 -16.61 15.85
C TYR A 212 9.42 -18.12 16.10
N PHE A 213 9.59 -18.92 15.05
CA PHE A 213 9.74 -20.37 15.19
C PHE A 213 11.00 -20.74 16.00
N LEU A 214 12.11 -20.05 15.76
CA LEU A 214 13.34 -20.23 16.54
C LEU A 214 13.14 -19.86 18.01
N PHE A 215 12.42 -18.77 18.29
CA PHE A 215 12.09 -18.36 19.66
C PHE A 215 11.23 -19.41 20.36
N LEU A 216 10.20 -19.95 19.70
CA LEU A 216 9.37 -21.02 20.26
C LEU A 216 10.17 -22.28 20.56
N PHE A 217 11.04 -22.70 19.63
CA PHE A 217 11.89 -23.87 19.81
C PHE A 217 12.87 -23.71 20.98
N VAL A 218 13.52 -22.55 21.10
CA VAL A 218 14.40 -22.24 22.24
C VAL A 218 13.61 -22.16 23.55
N LEU A 219 12.41 -21.58 23.53
CA LEU A 219 11.56 -21.53 24.73
C LEU A 219 11.17 -22.93 25.18
N GLU A 220 10.84 -23.83 24.26
CA GLU A 220 10.53 -25.24 24.54
C GLU A 220 11.72 -25.99 25.13
N GLU A 221 12.94 -25.79 24.60
CA GLU A 221 14.17 -26.38 25.15
C GLU A 221 14.59 -25.79 26.51
N VAL A 222 14.20 -24.54 26.81
CA VAL A 222 14.55 -23.82 28.06
C VAL A 222 13.42 -23.88 29.11
N LEU A 223 12.23 -24.35 28.73
CA LEU A 223 11.07 -24.54 29.61
C LEU A 223 11.34 -25.59 30.70
N ASP A 224 12.21 -26.57 30.41
CA ASP A 224 12.71 -27.53 31.40
C ASP A 224 13.61 -26.90 32.48
N PHE A 225 14.07 -25.65 32.28
CA PHE A 225 14.97 -24.93 33.19
C PHE A 225 14.33 -23.74 33.91
N THR A 226 13.06 -23.39 33.65
CA THR A 226 12.44 -22.20 34.26
C THR A 226 10.96 -22.41 34.65
N PRO A 227 10.63 -22.49 35.97
CA PRO A 227 9.24 -22.38 36.43
C PRO A 227 8.71 -20.93 36.41
N LEU A 228 9.39 -20.00 35.71
CA LEU A 228 9.26 -18.56 35.89
C LEU A 228 9.08 -17.76 34.60
N VAL A 229 8.65 -18.36 33.50
CA VAL A 229 8.14 -17.58 32.34
C VAL A 229 6.63 -17.43 32.53
N GLY A 230 6.27 -16.52 33.43
CA GLY A 230 4.89 -16.14 33.66
C GLY A 230 4.24 -15.70 32.35
N SER A 231 3.09 -16.29 32.04
CA SER A 231 2.05 -15.78 31.14
C SER A 231 2.59 -14.94 29.97
N CYS A 232 3.39 -15.54 29.07
CA CYS A 232 3.61 -14.94 27.76
C CYS A 232 2.28 -14.96 27.03
N ALA A 233 1.63 -13.80 27.07
CA ALA A 233 0.39 -13.49 26.41
C ALA A 233 0.43 -13.91 24.92
N GLU A 234 -0.71 -14.41 24.48
CA GLU A 234 -1.22 -14.35 23.11
C GLU A 234 -0.54 -15.26 22.07
N LYS A 235 -0.83 -16.56 22.16
CA LYS A 235 -0.75 -17.49 21.00
C LYS A 235 -1.64 -17.05 19.82
N GLU A 236 -2.59 -16.14 20.03
CA GLU A 236 -3.55 -15.67 19.02
C GLU A 236 -2.98 -14.60 18.07
N GLU A 237 -2.17 -13.64 18.57
CA GLU A 237 -1.64 -12.51 17.77
C GLU A 237 -0.82 -12.99 16.55
N TYR A 238 -0.20 -14.17 16.65
CA TYR A 238 0.73 -14.73 15.66
C TYR A 238 0.08 -15.63 14.60
N SER A 239 -1.17 -16.06 14.78
CA SER A 239 -1.90 -16.86 13.78
C SER A 239 -2.08 -16.09 12.47
N SER A 240 -2.29 -14.77 12.58
CA SER A 240 -2.47 -13.87 11.43
C SER A 240 -1.21 -13.73 10.57
N LEU A 241 -0.02 -13.87 11.15
CA LEU A 241 1.26 -13.62 10.47
C LEU A 241 1.53 -14.64 9.36
N HIS A 242 1.34 -15.92 9.65
CA HIS A 242 1.50 -17.00 8.67
C HIS A 242 0.52 -16.87 7.51
N LEU A 243 -0.73 -16.49 7.80
CA LEU A 243 -1.74 -16.23 6.78
C LEU A 243 -1.36 -15.03 5.91
N CYS A 244 -0.90 -13.93 6.51
CA CYS A 244 -0.42 -12.76 5.77
C CYS A 244 0.76 -13.09 4.87
N TRP A 245 1.73 -13.85 5.38
CA TRP A 245 2.87 -14.32 4.59
C TRP A 245 2.42 -15.16 3.41
N PHE A 246 1.53 -16.14 3.63
CA PHE A 246 1.02 -17.02 2.58
C PHE A 246 0.26 -16.24 1.50
N GLN A 247 -0.61 -15.30 1.90
CA GLN A 247 -1.34 -14.45 0.97
C GLN A 247 -0.39 -13.52 0.18
N MET A 248 0.60 -12.95 0.86
CA MET A 248 1.60 -12.09 0.23
C MET A 248 2.46 -12.90 -0.76
N LEU A 249 2.85 -14.13 -0.42
CA LEU A 249 3.61 -15.00 -1.30
C LEU A 249 2.87 -15.30 -2.61
N ASN A 250 1.55 -15.54 -2.54
CA ASN A 250 0.71 -15.87 -3.69
C ASN A 250 0.15 -14.65 -4.44
N LEU A 251 0.53 -13.43 -4.01
CA LEU A 251 -0.05 -12.19 -4.52
C LEU A 251 0.17 -12.02 -6.02
N LEU A 252 1.39 -12.33 -6.49
CA LEU A 252 1.78 -12.23 -7.90
C LEU A 252 1.48 -13.50 -8.70
N GLY A 253 0.79 -14.51 -8.16
CA GLY A 253 0.58 -15.80 -8.84
C GLY A 253 1.08 -16.97 -8.01
N ASN A 254 0.86 -18.18 -8.51
CA ASN A 254 1.41 -19.38 -7.89
C ASN A 254 2.94 -19.32 -8.03
N PRO A 255 3.72 -19.39 -6.92
CA PRO A 255 5.17 -19.42 -7.02
C PRO A 255 5.64 -20.57 -7.93
N ALA A 256 4.99 -21.75 -7.90
CA ALA A 256 5.34 -22.90 -8.74
C ALA A 256 5.29 -22.60 -10.25
N GLU A 257 4.30 -21.84 -10.70
CA GLU A 257 4.18 -21.44 -12.11
C GLU A 257 5.23 -20.39 -12.52
N ILE A 258 5.72 -19.61 -11.57
CA ILE A 258 6.84 -18.67 -11.79
C ILE A 258 8.17 -19.44 -11.87
N ILE A 259 8.25 -20.62 -11.24
CA ILE A 259 9.45 -21.48 -11.17
C ILE A 259 9.62 -22.30 -12.46
N ASP A 260 8.53 -22.74 -13.08
CA ASP A 260 8.54 -23.51 -14.34
C ASP A 260 8.75 -22.64 -15.59
N PHE A 261 8.92 -21.32 -15.43
CA PHE A 261 9.20 -20.42 -16.54
C PHE A 261 10.64 -20.64 -17.07
N ASP A 262 10.77 -21.48 -18.08
CA ASP A 262 12.01 -21.69 -18.83
C ASP A 262 12.16 -20.60 -19.93
N PRO A 263 13.12 -19.67 -19.82
CA PRO A 263 13.33 -18.62 -20.82
C PRO A 263 13.77 -19.15 -22.20
N CYS A 264 14.13 -20.44 -22.30
CA CYS A 264 14.57 -21.07 -23.54
C CYS A 264 13.47 -21.89 -24.26
N GLY A 265 12.29 -22.05 -23.66
CA GLY A 265 11.15 -22.74 -24.27
C GLY A 265 10.24 -21.78 -25.04
N GLY A 266 10.44 -21.70 -26.35
CA GLY A 266 9.84 -20.67 -27.20
C GLY A 266 8.30 -20.60 -27.22
N SER A 267 7.79 -19.38 -27.06
CA SER A 267 6.78 -18.79 -27.94
C SER A 267 6.73 -17.27 -27.69
N ASP A 268 6.63 -16.49 -28.76
CA ASP A 268 6.70 -15.02 -28.83
C ASP A 268 6.07 -14.29 -27.64
N VAL A 269 6.92 -13.79 -26.74
CA VAL A 269 6.57 -12.73 -25.78
C VAL A 269 7.73 -11.77 -25.65
N SER A 270 7.45 -10.48 -25.92
CA SER A 270 8.36 -9.33 -25.98
C SER A 270 9.51 -9.37 -24.96
N TYR A 271 10.73 -9.50 -25.48
CA TYR A 271 12.04 -9.59 -24.82
C TYR A 271 12.38 -8.50 -23.79
N ASN A 272 11.61 -7.39 -23.73
CA ASN A 272 11.87 -6.26 -22.83
C ASN A 272 11.68 -6.56 -21.34
N PHE A 273 10.78 -7.47 -20.95
CA PHE A 273 10.51 -7.77 -19.54
C PHE A 273 11.62 -8.63 -18.91
N VAL A 274 12.12 -9.62 -19.65
CA VAL A 274 13.15 -10.56 -19.19
C VAL A 274 14.52 -9.88 -19.13
N GLU A 275 14.86 -9.01 -20.10
CA GLU A 275 16.08 -8.20 -20.01
C GLU A 275 16.04 -7.20 -18.85
N ALA A 276 14.88 -6.58 -18.55
CA ALA A 276 14.72 -5.72 -17.38
C ALA A 276 14.83 -6.51 -16.06
N LEU A 277 14.33 -7.75 -16.03
CA LEU A 277 14.43 -8.68 -14.90
C LEU A 277 15.87 -9.15 -14.65
N LEU A 278 16.64 -9.38 -15.74
CA LEU A 278 18.03 -9.81 -15.71
C LEU A 278 19.01 -8.67 -15.43
N ALA A 279 18.73 -7.46 -15.93
CA ALA A 279 19.52 -6.25 -15.63
C ALA A 279 19.43 -5.86 -14.15
N ALA A 280 18.30 -6.14 -13.50
CA ALA A 280 18.11 -5.98 -12.06
C ALA A 280 18.69 -7.18 -11.28
N GLY A 281 20.00 -7.44 -11.36
CA GLY A 281 20.71 -8.56 -10.71
C GLY A 281 20.58 -8.70 -9.18
N ARG A 282 19.79 -7.85 -8.52
CA ARG A 282 19.37 -7.97 -7.11
C ARG A 282 18.05 -8.75 -6.96
N LEU A 283 17.15 -8.67 -7.93
CA LEU A 283 15.84 -9.32 -7.91
C LEU A 283 15.97 -10.84 -8.08
N THR A 284 16.85 -11.30 -8.97
CA THR A 284 17.15 -12.74 -9.12
C THR A 284 17.72 -13.36 -7.87
N ARG A 285 18.60 -12.65 -7.14
CA ARG A 285 19.13 -13.12 -5.84
C ARG A 285 18.08 -13.11 -4.74
N THR A 286 17.20 -12.10 -4.71
CA THR A 286 16.11 -12.04 -3.75
C THR A 286 15.06 -13.12 -4.03
N CYS A 287 14.62 -13.29 -5.27
CA CYS A 287 13.75 -14.37 -5.69
C CYS A 287 14.41 -15.73 -5.45
N ALA A 288 15.69 -15.92 -5.76
CA ALA A 288 16.43 -17.15 -5.44
C ALA A 288 16.59 -17.38 -3.93
N THR A 289 16.68 -16.33 -3.11
CA THR A 289 16.76 -16.44 -1.64
C THR A 289 15.40 -16.76 -1.03
N VAL A 290 14.34 -16.07 -1.47
CA VAL A 290 12.94 -16.42 -1.14
C VAL A 290 12.66 -17.85 -1.58
N PHE A 291 13.14 -18.25 -2.75
CA PHE A 291 12.95 -19.58 -3.32
C PHE A 291 13.77 -20.65 -2.59
N LYS A 292 15.00 -20.36 -2.17
CA LYS A 292 15.79 -21.22 -1.26
C LYS A 292 15.13 -21.33 0.11
N LEU A 293 14.56 -20.26 0.65
CA LEU A 293 13.78 -20.28 1.90
C LEU A 293 12.53 -21.15 1.74
N ILE A 294 11.76 -20.97 0.67
CA ILE A 294 10.58 -21.80 0.36
C ILE A 294 10.97 -23.27 0.19
N ASN A 295 12.07 -23.59 -0.51
CA ASN A 295 12.57 -24.96 -0.65
C ASN A 295 13.10 -25.54 0.66
N VAL A 296 13.67 -24.73 1.56
CA VAL A 296 14.05 -25.19 2.91
C VAL A 296 12.82 -25.49 3.77
N PHE A 297 11.74 -24.73 3.63
CA PHE A 297 10.47 -24.95 4.35
C PHE A 297 9.65 -26.11 3.76
N TYR A 298 9.42 -26.15 2.45
CA TYR A 298 8.65 -27.21 1.79
C TYR A 298 9.44 -28.52 1.60
N GLY A 299 10.76 -28.44 1.40
CA GLY A 299 11.62 -29.62 1.26
C GLY A 299 11.84 -30.39 2.58
N ARG A 300 11.67 -29.73 3.74
CA ARG A 300 11.68 -30.42 5.05
C ARG A 300 10.32 -30.99 5.44
N CYS A 301 9.21 -30.38 5.02
CA CYS A 301 7.87 -30.89 5.32
C CYS A 301 7.43 -32.07 4.45
N ILE A 302 8.04 -32.29 3.27
CA ILE A 302 7.78 -33.46 2.41
C ILE A 302 8.73 -34.64 2.75
N GLY A 303 9.64 -34.46 3.70
CA GLY A 303 10.63 -35.46 4.14
C GLY A 303 10.17 -36.45 5.21
N PHE A 304 8.86 -36.68 5.38
CA PHE A 304 8.34 -37.77 6.21
C PHE A 304 7.11 -38.41 5.55
N GLN A 305 7.36 -39.38 4.67
CA GLN A 305 6.78 -40.73 4.70
C GLN A 305 7.18 -41.49 3.42
N SER A 306 8.28 -42.23 3.51
CA SER A 306 8.40 -43.58 2.96
C SER A 306 9.09 -44.43 4.01
#